data_AF-A0A0M9VMN8-F1
#
_entry.id   AF-A0A0M9VMN8-F1
#
_cell.length_a   1.000
_cell.length_b   1.000
_cell.length_c   1.000
_cell.angle_alpha   90.00
_cell.angle_beta   90.00
_cell.angle_gamma   90.00
#
_symmetry.space_group_name_H-M   'P 1'
#
loop_
_entity.id
_entity.type
_entity.pdbx_description
1 polymer ?
#
loop_
_entity_poly.entity_id
_entity_poly.type
_entity_poly.pdbx_seq_one_letter_code
_entity_poly.pdbx_strand_id
1 'polypeptide(L)'
;MEAVHRGRVVYTHLSSYAPRLEIETPNVPETCSSYVLVPLPSAVYFDPYTAQLDSLPAVRDVFLLGQLDLEKPQGWSDMDRATDYVEEVPRMWWEGAPSPSTQTCHGDECEHAALLVALDGTASTKISVPLHMRYLQAMHWPNTSRLETYDLSWITSATMPAQLPASLTPAWHAAAALVHRLASRGLQVASYLDSFLMPHYDRIHLAKNAPIFFATCEQPTDSEWDPADIRTFLPDSHQHLLPSLQQHLAYQTYTASLPAIIDSEAIVSLPVGDATKAGAVQIATFAAILVASIWLCRAIFRVRV
;
A
#
# COMPACT_ATOMS: atom_id res chain seq x y z
N MET A 1 21.86 -33.43 -4.15
CA MET A 1 20.71 -33.40 -5.10
C MET A 1 19.39 -33.11 -4.38
N GLU A 2 19.38 -32.36 -3.26
CA GLU A 2 18.15 -32.05 -2.50
C GLU A 2 17.40 -30.80 -3.01
N ALA A 3 17.97 -30.05 -3.96
CA ALA A 3 17.44 -28.75 -4.37
C ALA A 3 16.22 -28.82 -5.33
N VAL A 4 15.97 -29.95 -5.97
CA VAL A 4 14.96 -30.06 -7.06
C VAL A 4 13.52 -30.15 -6.53
N HIS A 5 13.35 -30.41 -5.23
CA HIS A 5 12.05 -30.58 -4.59
C HIS A 5 11.56 -29.33 -3.85
N ARG A 6 12.37 -28.27 -3.77
CA ARG A 6 12.00 -27.02 -3.09
C ARG A 6 11.76 -25.93 -4.12
N GLY A 7 10.62 -25.27 -4.02
CA GLY A 7 10.43 -23.99 -4.71
C GLY A 7 11.41 -22.94 -4.17
N ARG A 8 11.80 -21.99 -5.01
CA ARG A 8 12.69 -20.89 -4.65
C ARG A 8 12.07 -19.56 -5.04
N VAL A 9 12.24 -18.58 -4.16
CA VAL A 9 11.64 -17.25 -4.28
C VAL A 9 12.71 -16.19 -4.03
N VAL A 10 12.83 -15.24 -4.94
CA VAL A 10 13.77 -14.10 -4.82
C VAL A 10 13.05 -12.82 -5.19
N TYR A 11 13.15 -11.81 -4.33
CA TYR A 11 12.74 -10.45 -4.70
C TYR A 11 13.93 -9.68 -5.27
N THR A 12 13.75 -9.07 -6.43
CA THR A 12 14.74 -8.24 -7.11
C THR A 12 14.18 -6.83 -7.36
N HIS A 13 15.06 -5.90 -7.73
CA HIS A 13 14.69 -4.49 -7.95
C HIS A 13 14.01 -3.81 -6.74
N LEU A 14 14.39 -4.16 -5.51
CA LEU A 14 13.79 -3.64 -4.26
C LEU A 14 13.94 -2.11 -4.07
N SER A 15 14.85 -1.45 -4.80
CA SER A 15 14.99 0.01 -4.82
C SER A 15 14.06 0.71 -5.82
N SER A 16 13.24 -0.04 -6.56
CA SER A 16 12.29 0.44 -7.56
C SER A 16 10.88 0.46 -7.00
N TYR A 17 10.02 1.34 -7.54
CA TYR A 17 8.56 1.25 -7.33
C TYR A 17 7.91 0.07 -8.07
N ALA A 18 8.69 -0.61 -8.91
CA ALA A 18 8.29 -1.83 -9.59
C ALA A 18 9.28 -2.97 -9.27
N PRO A 19 9.25 -3.52 -8.03
CA PRO A 19 10.05 -4.69 -7.71
C PRO A 19 9.59 -5.90 -8.50
N ARG A 20 10.42 -6.95 -8.56
CA ARG A 20 10.06 -8.21 -9.22
C ARG A 20 10.18 -9.37 -8.26
N LEU A 21 9.27 -10.31 -8.40
CA LEU A 21 9.27 -11.57 -7.68
C LEU A 21 9.65 -12.68 -8.65
N GLU A 22 10.88 -13.19 -8.51
CA GLU A 22 11.38 -14.32 -9.26
C GLU A 22 11.01 -15.61 -8.52
N ILE A 23 10.33 -16.52 -9.22
CA ILE A 23 9.80 -17.76 -8.66
C ILE A 23 10.32 -18.92 -9.49
N GLU A 24 10.95 -19.88 -8.83
CA GLU A 24 11.33 -21.17 -9.41
C GLU A 24 10.49 -22.24 -8.73
N THR A 25 9.65 -22.93 -9.50
CA THR A 25 8.69 -23.89 -8.96
C THR A 25 9.33 -25.25 -8.73
N PRO A 26 8.86 -26.03 -7.73
CA PRO A 26 9.25 -27.43 -7.60
C PRO A 26 8.63 -28.26 -8.73
N ASN A 27 9.17 -29.47 -8.95
CA ASN A 27 8.54 -30.44 -9.85
C ASN A 27 7.24 -30.98 -9.24
N VAL A 28 6.20 -31.13 -10.07
CA VAL A 28 4.87 -31.62 -9.69
C VAL A 28 4.60 -32.94 -10.44
N PRO A 29 3.81 -33.90 -9.90
CA PRO A 29 3.46 -35.11 -10.64
C PRO A 29 2.74 -34.83 -11.96
N GLU A 30 2.99 -35.62 -13.00
CA GLU A 30 2.43 -35.42 -14.36
C GLU A 30 0.90 -35.41 -14.44
N THR A 31 0.24 -36.04 -13.46
CA THR A 31 -1.23 -36.13 -13.38
C THR A 31 -1.87 -34.93 -12.68
N CYS A 32 -1.09 -33.92 -12.29
CA CYS A 32 -1.55 -32.79 -11.48
C CYS A 32 -1.29 -31.46 -12.20
N SER A 33 -2.13 -30.47 -11.89
CA SER A 33 -1.90 -29.07 -12.28
C SER A 33 -1.09 -28.35 -11.21
N SER A 34 -0.08 -27.59 -11.62
CA SER A 34 0.78 -26.83 -10.73
C SER A 34 0.28 -25.40 -10.53
N TYR A 35 0.32 -24.91 -9.29
CA TYR A 35 -0.10 -23.57 -8.92
C TYR A 35 0.90 -22.89 -7.98
N VAL A 36 0.94 -21.57 -8.06
CA VAL A 36 1.62 -20.71 -7.09
C VAL A 36 0.63 -19.66 -6.59
N LEU A 37 0.44 -19.61 -5.27
CA LEU A 37 -0.29 -18.54 -4.61
C LEU A 37 0.72 -17.55 -4.02
N VAL A 38 0.62 -16.29 -4.40
CA VAL A 38 1.47 -15.21 -3.91
C VAL A 38 0.60 -14.24 -3.10
N PRO A 39 0.62 -14.31 -1.76
CA PRO A 39 -0.04 -13.31 -0.92
C PRO A 39 0.67 -11.97 -1.06
N LEU A 40 -0.06 -10.91 -1.41
CA LEU A 40 0.49 -9.57 -1.56
C LEU A 40 0.17 -8.72 -0.32
N PRO A 41 1.16 -8.05 0.30
CA PRO A 41 0.88 -7.06 1.35
C PRO A 41 0.11 -5.87 0.76
N SER A 42 -0.62 -5.12 1.58
CA SER A 42 -1.43 -3.97 1.13
C SER A 42 -0.64 -2.90 0.38
N ALA A 43 0.64 -2.74 0.70
CA ALA A 43 1.54 -1.81 0.03
C ALA A 43 2.00 -2.27 -1.37
N VAL A 44 1.62 -3.47 -1.84
CA VAL A 44 2.02 -4.01 -3.14
C VAL A 44 0.81 -4.53 -3.90
N TYR A 45 0.82 -4.33 -5.22
CA TYR A 45 -0.18 -4.87 -6.11
C TYR A 45 0.46 -5.49 -7.36
N PHE A 46 -0.31 -6.33 -8.03
CA PHE A 46 -0.02 -6.86 -9.35
C PHE A 46 -0.89 -6.12 -10.37
N ASP A 47 -0.28 -5.59 -11.42
CA ASP A 47 -1.00 -4.92 -12.52
C ASP A 47 -1.19 -5.91 -13.68
N PRO A 48 -2.39 -6.51 -13.84
CA PRO A 48 -2.63 -7.47 -14.91
C PRO A 48 -2.51 -6.86 -16.31
N TYR A 49 -2.66 -5.54 -16.46
CA TYR A 49 -2.66 -4.87 -17.76
C TYR A 49 -1.25 -4.62 -18.30
N THR A 50 -0.28 -4.42 -17.41
CA THR A 50 1.12 -4.15 -17.79
C THR A 50 2.04 -5.35 -17.60
N ALA A 51 1.68 -6.31 -16.73
CA ALA A 51 2.53 -7.45 -16.42
C ALA A 51 2.62 -8.51 -17.54
N GLN A 52 1.55 -8.72 -18.30
CA GLN A 52 1.43 -9.73 -19.38
C GLN A 52 1.94 -11.13 -18.97
N LEU A 53 1.72 -11.52 -17.72
CA LEU A 53 2.25 -12.78 -17.17
C LEU A 53 1.62 -14.02 -17.85
N ASP A 54 0.38 -13.87 -18.31
CA ASP A 54 -0.39 -14.82 -19.13
C ASP A 54 0.20 -15.05 -20.54
N SER A 55 1.05 -14.15 -21.03
CA SER A 55 1.75 -14.33 -22.31
C SER A 55 2.97 -15.25 -22.22
N LEU A 56 3.40 -15.63 -21.01
CA LEU A 56 4.56 -16.49 -20.80
C LEU A 56 4.19 -17.95 -21.11
N PRO A 57 5.00 -18.69 -21.91
CA PRO A 57 4.70 -20.09 -22.27
C PRO A 57 4.59 -21.07 -21.09
N ALA A 58 5.11 -20.66 -19.94
CA ALA A 58 5.13 -21.39 -18.68
C ALA A 58 3.86 -21.20 -17.84
N VAL A 59 3.03 -20.21 -18.19
CA VAL A 59 1.89 -19.75 -17.41
C VAL A 59 0.63 -20.03 -18.21
N ARG A 60 -0.24 -20.86 -17.64
CA ARG A 60 -1.52 -21.19 -18.26
C ARG A 60 -2.54 -20.09 -18.04
N ASP A 61 -2.68 -19.68 -16.78
CA ASP A 61 -3.66 -18.70 -16.35
C ASP A 61 -3.13 -17.88 -15.16
N VAL A 62 -3.65 -16.66 -15.01
CA VAL A 62 -3.32 -15.77 -13.90
C VAL A 62 -4.61 -15.18 -13.35
N PHE A 63 -4.82 -15.35 -12.05
CA PHE A 63 -6.00 -14.85 -11.35
C PHE A 63 -5.58 -13.92 -10.23
N LEU A 64 -6.04 -12.68 -10.29
CA LEU A 64 -5.93 -11.75 -9.17
C LEU A 64 -7.11 -12.00 -8.21
N LEU A 65 -6.79 -12.37 -6.98
CA LEU A 65 -7.74 -12.57 -5.90
C LEU A 65 -7.80 -11.29 -5.07
N GLY A 66 -8.98 -10.68 -5.01
CA GLY A 66 -9.21 -9.41 -4.31
C GLY A 66 -9.47 -8.24 -5.25
N GLN A 67 -9.53 -7.04 -4.69
CA GLN A 67 -9.84 -5.82 -5.44
C GLN A 67 -8.57 -5.22 -6.06
N LEU A 68 -8.65 -4.91 -7.36
CA LEU A 68 -7.59 -4.18 -8.05
C LEU A 68 -7.93 -2.69 -8.05
N ASP A 69 -7.19 -1.91 -7.26
CA ASP A 69 -7.26 -0.45 -7.27
C ASP A 69 -5.86 0.11 -7.49
N LEU A 70 -5.54 0.37 -8.75
CA LEU A 70 -4.21 0.84 -9.19
C LEU A 70 -3.89 2.26 -8.71
N GLU A 71 -4.93 3.07 -8.50
CA GLU A 71 -4.80 4.50 -8.21
C GLU A 71 -4.96 4.83 -6.72
N LYS A 72 -5.40 3.88 -5.88
CA LYS A 72 -5.67 4.14 -4.47
C LYS A 72 -4.40 3.97 -3.62
N PRO A 73 -4.12 4.93 -2.72
CA PRO A 73 -3.01 4.79 -1.78
C PRO A 73 -3.27 3.67 -0.78
N GLN A 74 -2.25 3.25 -0.03
CA GLN A 74 -2.47 2.43 1.17
C GLN A 74 -3.32 3.19 2.21
N GLY A 75 -4.23 2.50 2.90
CA GLY A 75 -5.20 3.03 3.87
C GLY A 75 -6.52 3.53 3.24
N TRP A 76 -6.71 3.38 1.93
CA TRP A 76 -7.92 3.80 1.21
C TRP A 76 -9.19 3.11 1.68
N SER A 77 -9.10 1.88 2.20
CA SER A 77 -10.25 1.12 2.68
C SER A 77 -10.92 1.75 3.91
N ASP A 78 -10.15 2.57 4.65
CA ASP A 78 -10.54 3.20 5.92
C ASP A 78 -10.94 4.67 5.78
N MET A 79 -10.79 5.26 4.59
CA MET A 79 -11.25 6.63 4.35
C MET A 79 -12.78 6.69 4.42
N ASP A 80 -13.28 7.42 5.42
CA ASP A 80 -14.71 7.65 5.65
C ASP A 80 -15.45 7.96 4.33
N ARG A 81 -16.53 7.21 4.08
CA ARG A 81 -17.51 7.42 2.99
C ARG A 81 -18.10 8.84 2.92
N ALA A 82 -17.83 9.70 3.90
CA ALA A 82 -18.22 11.11 3.86
C ALA A 82 -17.50 11.88 2.73
N THR A 83 -16.32 11.40 2.32
CA THR A 83 -15.79 11.65 0.99
C THR A 83 -15.92 10.37 0.19
N ASP A 84 -17.15 9.99 -0.17
CA ASP A 84 -17.40 9.36 -1.45
C ASP A 84 -16.81 10.32 -2.49
N TYR A 85 -15.50 10.23 -2.72
CA TYR A 85 -14.97 10.30 -4.06
C TYR A 85 -15.67 9.16 -4.80
N VAL A 86 -16.95 9.36 -5.11
CA VAL A 86 -17.49 8.90 -6.36
C VAL A 86 -16.44 9.39 -7.34
N GLU A 87 -15.67 8.47 -7.91
CA GLU A 87 -14.98 8.75 -9.15
C GLU A 87 -16.08 9.17 -10.13
N GLU A 88 -16.41 10.46 -10.11
CA GLU A 88 -17.16 11.12 -11.18
C GLU A 88 -16.32 11.11 -12.46
N VAL A 89 -15.02 10.79 -12.33
CA VAL A 89 -14.15 10.42 -13.44
C VAL A 89 -14.67 9.10 -14.01
N PRO A 90 -15.12 9.09 -15.28
CA PRO A 90 -15.48 7.85 -15.94
C PRO A 90 -14.27 6.92 -15.94
N ARG A 91 -14.47 5.65 -15.54
CA ARG A 91 -13.45 4.62 -15.63
C ARG A 91 -12.75 4.67 -16.98
N MET A 92 -11.43 4.62 -16.96
CA MET A 92 -10.65 4.72 -18.18
C MET A 92 -10.84 3.45 -19.02
N TRP A 93 -10.72 3.58 -20.34
CA TRP A 93 -11.02 2.50 -21.29
C TRP A 93 -10.19 1.23 -21.10
N TRP A 94 -9.05 1.31 -20.40
CA TRP A 94 -8.19 0.17 -20.08
C TRP A 94 -8.65 -0.63 -18.85
N GLU A 95 -9.51 -0.08 -18.00
CA GLU A 95 -9.93 -0.75 -16.76
C GLU A 95 -11.02 -1.82 -16.97
N GLY A 96 -11.55 -1.92 -18.20
CA GLY A 96 -12.57 -2.90 -18.57
C GLY A 96 -13.94 -2.68 -17.92
N ALA A 97 -14.89 -3.56 -18.23
CA ALA A 97 -16.21 -3.55 -17.57
C ALA A 97 -16.06 -3.98 -16.10
N PRO A 98 -16.87 -3.42 -15.17
CA PRO A 98 -16.87 -3.89 -13.79
C PRO A 98 -17.20 -5.39 -13.77
N SER A 99 -16.35 -6.20 -13.13
CA SER A 99 -16.70 -7.59 -12.87
C SER A 99 -17.97 -7.60 -12.02
N PRO A 100 -19.00 -8.40 -12.34
CA PRO A 100 -20.24 -8.46 -11.56
C PRO A 100 -20.05 -8.95 -10.10
N SER A 101 -18.82 -9.32 -9.73
CA SER A 101 -18.41 -9.74 -8.38
C SER A 101 -17.71 -8.65 -7.55
N THR A 102 -17.72 -7.37 -7.95
CA THR A 102 -17.23 -6.26 -7.11
C THR A 102 -18.18 -6.02 -5.93
N GLN A 103 -18.19 -6.97 -5.00
CA GLN A 103 -18.69 -6.76 -3.66
C GLN A 103 -17.79 -5.70 -3.04
N THR A 104 -18.38 -4.57 -2.65
CA THR A 104 -17.66 -3.47 -1.99
C THR A 104 -17.07 -4.01 -0.69
N CYS A 105 -15.76 -4.20 -0.69
CA CYS A 105 -14.99 -4.64 0.45
C CYS A 105 -14.60 -3.39 1.26
N HIS A 106 -14.79 -3.43 2.58
CA HIS A 106 -14.41 -2.35 3.51
C HIS A 106 -13.51 -2.87 4.62
N GLY A 107 -12.61 -2.02 5.12
CA GLY A 107 -11.63 -2.36 6.15
C GLY A 107 -10.28 -2.80 5.60
N ASP A 108 -9.26 -2.78 6.47
CA ASP A 108 -7.86 -3.11 6.16
C ASP A 108 -7.69 -4.41 5.36
N GLU A 109 -8.50 -5.44 5.63
CA GLU A 109 -8.47 -6.70 4.88
C GLU A 109 -8.60 -6.48 3.36
N CYS A 110 -9.37 -5.49 2.91
CA CYS A 110 -9.66 -5.27 1.50
C CYS A 110 -8.50 -4.71 0.70
N GLU A 111 -7.49 -4.18 1.37
CA GLU A 111 -6.25 -3.75 0.72
C GLU A 111 -5.33 -4.93 0.41
N HIS A 112 -5.55 -6.08 1.05
CA HIS A 112 -4.80 -7.29 0.83
C HIS A 112 -5.36 -8.07 -0.37
N ALA A 113 -4.45 -8.36 -1.32
CA ALA A 113 -4.73 -9.16 -2.49
C ALA A 113 -3.82 -10.39 -2.53
N ALA A 114 -4.14 -11.36 -3.37
CA ALA A 114 -3.25 -12.46 -3.68
C ALA A 114 -3.25 -12.75 -5.18
N LEU A 115 -2.12 -13.21 -5.70
CA LEU A 115 -2.01 -13.65 -7.09
C LEU A 115 -2.00 -15.17 -7.12
N LEU A 116 -2.91 -15.77 -7.87
CA LEU A 116 -2.90 -17.20 -8.18
C LEU A 116 -2.40 -17.40 -9.60
N VAL A 117 -1.27 -18.08 -9.76
CA VAL A 117 -0.67 -18.39 -11.06
C VAL A 117 -0.81 -19.88 -11.31
N ALA A 118 -1.52 -20.25 -12.38
CA ALA A 118 -1.59 -21.62 -12.87
C ALA A 118 -0.48 -21.82 -13.91
N LEU A 119 0.29 -22.90 -13.77
CA LEU A 119 1.46 -23.16 -14.60
C LEU A 119 1.21 -24.30 -15.59
N ASP A 120 1.81 -24.16 -16.76
CA ASP A 120 1.82 -25.18 -17.79
C ASP A 120 3.00 -26.14 -17.57
N GLY A 121 2.67 -27.41 -17.34
CA GLY A 121 3.64 -28.48 -17.19
C GLY A 121 4.03 -28.80 -15.75
N THR A 122 4.90 -29.79 -15.63
CA THR A 122 5.23 -30.50 -14.39
C THR A 122 6.71 -30.36 -14.00
N ALA A 123 7.49 -29.75 -14.88
CA ALA A 123 8.89 -29.46 -14.66
C ALA A 123 9.08 -28.12 -13.94
N SER A 124 10.19 -28.03 -13.20
CA SER A 124 10.64 -26.81 -12.53
C SER A 124 10.72 -25.66 -13.53
N THR A 125 9.95 -24.62 -13.23
CA THR A 125 9.72 -23.50 -14.13
C THR A 125 10.08 -22.21 -13.43
N LYS A 126 10.74 -21.31 -14.17
CA LYS A 126 11.11 -19.97 -13.69
C LYS A 126 10.16 -18.94 -14.26
N ILE A 127 9.53 -18.17 -13.39
CA ILE A 127 8.65 -17.06 -13.75
C ILE A 127 9.08 -15.79 -13.01
N SER A 128 8.98 -14.66 -13.70
CA SER A 128 9.23 -13.32 -13.13
C SER A 128 7.89 -12.59 -13.03
N VAL A 129 7.41 -12.37 -11.81
CA VAL A 129 6.18 -11.62 -11.56
C VAL A 129 6.53 -10.15 -11.31
N PRO A 130 6.17 -9.22 -12.21
CA PRO A 130 6.34 -7.79 -11.94
C PRO A 130 5.31 -7.36 -10.89
N LEU A 131 5.78 -6.64 -9.89
CA LEU A 131 4.99 -6.10 -8.81
C LEU A 131 5.08 -4.58 -8.85
N HIS A 132 4.09 -3.91 -8.27
CA HIS A 132 4.07 -2.46 -8.16
C HIS A 132 3.81 -2.06 -6.71
N MET A 133 4.52 -1.03 -6.26
CA MET A 133 4.31 -0.49 -4.93
C MET A 133 3.16 0.52 -4.95
N ARG A 134 2.24 0.41 -4.00
CA ARG A 134 1.26 1.47 -3.73
C ARG A 134 1.96 2.66 -3.10
N TYR A 135 1.54 3.86 -3.44
CA TYR A 135 2.03 5.05 -2.76
C TYR A 135 1.39 5.17 -1.38
N LEU A 136 2.18 5.62 -0.42
CA LEU A 136 1.68 5.99 0.91
C LEU A 136 1.07 7.39 0.81
N GLN A 137 -0.08 7.60 1.45
CA GLN A 137 -0.65 8.93 1.51
C GLN A 137 0.31 9.94 2.11
N ALA A 138 0.22 11.17 1.62
CA ALA A 138 0.94 12.27 2.23
C ALA A 138 0.37 12.51 3.63
N MET A 139 1.12 12.12 4.65
CA MET A 139 0.69 12.30 6.03
C MET A 139 0.81 13.79 6.39
N HIS A 140 -0.27 14.33 6.99
CA HIS A 140 -0.20 15.62 7.68
C HIS A 140 0.63 15.43 8.95
N TRP A 141 1.89 15.80 8.87
CA TRP A 141 2.77 15.76 10.03
C TRP A 141 2.71 17.09 10.80
N PRO A 142 2.70 17.07 12.13
CA PRO A 142 2.33 15.92 12.94
C PRO A 142 0.84 15.67 12.80
N ASN A 143 0.49 14.38 12.91
CA ASN A 143 -0.87 13.89 13.00
C ASN A 143 -1.70 14.88 13.83
N THR A 144 -2.61 15.63 13.22
CA THR A 144 -3.31 16.74 13.91
C THR A 144 -4.06 16.25 15.14
N SER A 145 -4.39 14.96 15.20
CA SER A 145 -4.88 14.26 16.39
C SER A 145 -3.95 14.35 17.61
N ARG A 146 -2.63 14.47 17.44
CA ARG A 146 -1.67 14.75 18.54
C ARG A 146 -1.65 16.22 18.99
N LEU A 147 -2.07 17.16 18.14
CA LEU A 147 -2.21 18.57 18.53
C LEU A 147 -3.59 18.84 19.13
N GLU A 148 -4.63 18.16 18.64
CA GLU A 148 -5.98 18.14 19.22
C GLU A 148 -6.02 17.57 20.64
N THR A 149 -5.04 16.72 21.01
CA THR A 149 -4.92 16.19 22.38
C THR A 149 -4.39 17.21 23.38
N TYR A 150 -3.75 18.29 22.94
CA TYR A 150 -3.37 19.39 23.83
C TYR A 150 -4.48 20.43 23.84
N ASP A 151 -5.54 20.16 24.60
CA ASP A 151 -6.53 21.18 24.92
C ASP A 151 -5.85 22.31 25.73
N LEU A 152 -5.61 23.45 25.11
CA LEU A 152 -5.04 24.64 25.74
C LEU A 152 -6.13 25.61 26.25
N SER A 153 -7.41 25.25 26.15
CA SER A 153 -8.53 26.10 26.59
C SER A 153 -8.47 26.42 28.09
N TRP A 154 -7.83 25.55 28.88
CA TRP A 154 -7.57 25.76 30.31
C TRP A 154 -6.80 27.06 30.60
N ILE A 155 -5.94 27.50 29.68
CA ILE A 155 -5.16 28.74 29.83
C ILE A 155 -6.10 29.96 29.86
N THR A 156 -7.12 29.93 29.01
CA THR A 156 -8.12 31.00 28.91
C THR A 156 -9.25 30.88 29.93
N SER A 157 -9.51 29.67 30.45
CA SER A 157 -10.51 29.43 31.51
C SER A 157 -9.93 29.47 32.93
N ALA A 158 -8.62 29.65 33.08
CA ALA A 158 -7.96 29.81 34.37
C ALA A 158 -8.56 31.00 35.14
N THR A 159 -9.17 30.69 36.28
CA THR A 159 -9.79 31.69 37.14
C THR A 159 -8.73 32.61 37.73
N MET A 160 -9.04 33.90 37.76
CA MET A 160 -8.17 34.90 38.38
C MET A 160 -8.03 34.58 39.88
N PRO A 161 -6.79 34.58 40.44
CA PRO A 161 -6.58 34.37 41.86
C PRO A 161 -7.46 35.31 42.70
N ALA A 162 -8.17 34.77 43.69
CA ALA A 162 -9.12 35.52 44.53
C ALA A 162 -8.48 36.70 45.31
N GLN A 163 -7.15 36.76 45.35
CA GLN A 163 -6.35 37.77 46.03
C GLN A 163 -6.11 39.03 45.16
N LEU A 164 -6.42 38.98 43.87
CA LEU A 164 -6.21 40.11 42.96
C LEU A 164 -7.45 41.02 42.89
N PRO A 165 -7.27 42.35 42.87
CA PRO A 165 -8.38 43.29 42.72
C PRO A 165 -9.06 43.15 41.37
N ALA A 166 -10.39 43.28 41.33
CA ALA A 166 -11.22 43.17 40.13
C ALA A 166 -10.85 44.16 39.00
N SER A 167 -10.12 45.23 39.31
CA SER A 167 -9.57 46.16 38.32
C SER A 167 -8.50 45.52 37.42
N LEU A 168 -7.89 44.41 37.83
CA LEU A 168 -6.88 43.68 37.06
C LEU A 168 -7.47 42.59 36.15
N THR A 169 -8.78 42.35 36.20
CA THR A 169 -9.45 41.32 35.38
C THR A 169 -9.19 41.49 33.87
N PRO A 170 -9.24 42.70 33.27
CA PRO A 170 -8.93 42.87 31.84
C PRO A 170 -7.46 42.52 31.51
N ALA A 171 -6.53 42.86 32.39
CA ALA A 171 -5.12 42.56 32.23
C ALA A 171 -4.84 41.05 32.36
N TRP A 172 -5.53 40.37 33.29
CA TRP A 172 -5.47 38.92 33.44
C TRP A 172 -5.93 38.18 32.18
N HIS A 173 -7.09 38.54 31.63
CA HIS A 173 -7.59 37.93 30.39
C HIS A 173 -6.69 38.22 29.20
N ALA A 174 -6.13 39.44 29.09
CA ALA A 174 -5.18 39.76 28.04
C ALA A 174 -3.89 38.93 28.15
N ALA A 175 -3.38 38.73 29.37
CA ALA A 175 -2.22 37.88 29.63
C ALA A 175 -2.51 36.41 29.32
N ALA A 176 -3.64 35.88 29.77
CA ALA A 176 -4.09 34.52 29.45
C ALA A 176 -4.22 34.29 27.93
N ALA A 177 -4.81 35.25 27.21
CA ALA A 177 -4.93 35.19 25.76
C ALA A 177 -3.56 35.25 25.05
N LEU A 178 -2.62 36.04 25.56
CA LEU A 178 -1.26 36.11 25.03
C LEU A 178 -0.51 34.78 25.26
N VAL A 179 -0.59 34.21 26.47
CA VAL A 179 0.00 32.91 26.81
C VAL A 179 -0.60 31.82 25.93
N HIS A 180 -1.92 31.80 25.73
CA HIS A 180 -2.57 30.85 24.82
C HIS A 180 -2.04 30.96 23.38
N ARG A 181 -1.88 32.18 22.85
CA ARG A 181 -1.31 32.40 21.50
C ARG A 181 0.15 31.98 21.38
N LEU A 182 0.95 32.22 22.42
CA LEU A 182 2.35 31.81 22.43
C LEU A 182 2.50 30.30 22.56
N ALA A 183 1.70 29.67 23.42
CA ALA A 183 1.65 28.22 23.58
C ALA A 183 1.18 27.53 22.29
N SER A 184 0.12 28.02 21.64
CA SER A 184 -0.36 27.43 20.39
C SER A 184 0.65 27.58 19.25
N ARG A 185 1.31 28.75 19.12
CA ARG A 185 2.41 28.93 18.15
C ARG A 185 3.62 28.07 18.48
N GLY A 186 3.99 27.95 19.74
CA GLY A 186 5.09 27.08 20.19
C GLY A 186 4.80 25.62 19.86
N LEU A 187 3.56 25.18 20.09
CA LEU A 187 3.08 23.85 19.71
C LEU A 187 3.20 23.65 18.21
N GLN A 188 2.71 24.59 17.38
CA GLN A 188 2.83 24.54 15.91
C GLN A 188 4.29 24.49 15.43
N VAL A 189 5.20 25.24 16.05
CA VAL A 189 6.62 25.21 15.69
C VAL A 189 7.26 23.89 16.08
N ALA A 190 6.97 23.37 17.28
CA ALA A 190 7.44 22.05 17.71
C ALA A 190 6.89 20.95 16.79
N SER A 191 5.63 21.09 16.39
CA SER A 191 4.94 20.20 15.47
C SER A 191 5.61 20.18 14.09
N TYR A 192 5.97 21.36 13.58
CA TYR A 192 6.72 21.53 12.35
C TYR A 192 8.14 20.98 12.47
N LEU A 193 8.83 21.19 13.59
CA LEU A 193 10.17 20.63 13.78
C LEU A 193 10.15 19.09 13.87
N ASP A 194 9.13 18.52 14.49
CA ASP A 194 8.92 17.07 14.54
C ASP A 194 8.72 16.49 13.13
N SER A 195 7.94 17.15 12.27
CA SER A 195 7.74 16.71 10.88
C SER A 195 9.03 16.72 10.05
N PHE A 196 9.92 17.68 10.29
CA PHE A 196 11.24 17.72 9.64
C PHE A 196 12.19 16.61 10.07
N LEU A 197 12.00 16.06 11.27
CA LEU A 197 12.85 15.03 11.85
C LEU A 197 12.32 13.60 11.60
N MET A 198 11.09 13.47 11.08
CA MET A 198 10.48 12.17 10.81
C MET A 198 11.10 11.47 9.59
N PRO A 199 11.21 10.13 9.61
CA PRO A 199 11.67 9.37 8.46
C PRO A 199 10.74 9.59 7.27
N HIS A 200 11.31 10.04 6.15
CA HIS A 200 10.58 10.19 4.88
C HIS A 200 10.35 8.86 4.17
N TYR A 201 10.72 7.72 4.76
CA TYR A 201 10.60 6.40 4.18
C TYR A 201 10.04 5.42 5.20
N ASP A 202 9.07 4.62 4.79
CA ASP A 202 8.56 3.47 5.53
C ASP A 202 9.18 2.17 5.00
N ARG A 203 9.38 1.19 5.87
CA ARG A 203 9.98 -0.10 5.54
C ARG A 203 8.91 -1.17 5.46
N ILE A 204 8.70 -1.69 4.26
CA ILE A 204 7.70 -2.73 3.99
C ILE A 204 8.39 -4.07 3.76
N HIS A 205 7.95 -5.08 4.50
CA HIS A 205 8.41 -6.45 4.36
C HIS A 205 7.56 -7.19 3.32
N LEU A 206 8.13 -7.42 2.13
CA LEU A 206 7.47 -8.17 1.05
C LEU A 206 7.40 -9.68 1.34
N ALA A 207 8.41 -10.22 2.01
CA ALA A 207 8.50 -11.65 2.31
C ALA A 207 7.82 -12.06 3.63
N LYS A 208 6.94 -11.22 4.20
CA LYS A 208 6.22 -11.59 5.43
C LYS A 208 5.35 -12.84 5.23
N ASN A 209 4.78 -12.98 4.04
CA ASN A 209 4.00 -14.14 3.63
C ASN A 209 4.67 -14.75 2.39
N ALA A 210 5.26 -15.92 2.55
CA ALA A 210 5.93 -16.61 1.45
C ALA A 210 4.93 -17.06 0.38
N PRO A 211 5.30 -17.06 -0.91
CA PRO A 211 4.54 -17.77 -1.92
C PRO A 211 4.37 -19.24 -1.57
N ILE A 212 3.19 -19.78 -1.84
CA ILE A 212 2.84 -21.17 -1.58
C ILE A 212 2.77 -21.91 -2.91
N PHE A 213 3.53 -22.98 -3.00
CA PHE A 213 3.53 -23.91 -4.13
C PHE A 213 2.60 -25.07 -3.81
N PHE A 214 1.60 -25.29 -4.65
CA PHE A 214 0.64 -26.36 -4.45
C PHE A 214 0.23 -26.97 -5.80
N ALA A 215 -0.27 -28.19 -5.76
CA ALA A 215 -0.75 -28.92 -6.91
C ALA A 215 -2.21 -29.32 -6.70
N THR A 216 -2.98 -29.41 -7.79
CA THR A 216 -4.31 -30.02 -7.77
C THR A 216 -4.33 -31.27 -8.64
N CYS A 217 -4.86 -32.36 -8.10
CA CYS A 217 -4.84 -33.66 -8.75
C CYS A 217 -6.26 -34.25 -8.75
N GLU A 218 -6.68 -34.84 -9.86
CA GLU A 218 -8.00 -35.51 -9.94
C GLU A 218 -8.04 -36.78 -9.08
N GLN A 219 -6.91 -37.47 -8.97
CA GLN A 219 -6.74 -38.68 -8.18
C GLN A 219 -5.69 -38.48 -7.09
N PRO A 220 -5.81 -39.20 -5.96
CA PRO A 220 -4.76 -39.22 -4.95
C PRO A 220 -3.44 -39.67 -5.58
N THR A 221 -2.38 -38.94 -5.24
CA THR A 221 -1.04 -39.25 -5.70
C THR A 221 -0.24 -39.91 -4.57
N ASP A 222 0.47 -40.99 -4.86
CA ASP A 222 1.45 -41.61 -3.95
C ASP A 222 2.76 -40.81 -3.86
N SER A 223 2.73 -39.53 -4.25
CA SER A 223 3.90 -38.66 -4.32
C SER A 223 4.29 -38.07 -2.96
N GLU A 224 5.48 -37.46 -2.91
CA GLU A 224 6.01 -36.69 -1.77
C GLU A 224 5.27 -35.36 -1.53
N TRP A 225 3.98 -35.29 -1.86
CA TRP A 225 3.14 -34.11 -1.67
C TRP A 225 2.05 -34.42 -0.65
N ASP A 226 1.92 -33.57 0.36
CA ASP A 226 0.98 -33.80 1.45
C ASP A 226 -0.41 -33.23 1.09
N PRO A 227 -1.50 -33.95 1.40
CA PRO A 227 -2.84 -33.40 1.31
C PRO A 227 -2.94 -32.11 2.12
N ALA A 228 -3.45 -31.05 1.51
CA ALA A 228 -3.47 -29.73 2.11
C ALA A 228 -4.90 -29.21 2.31
N ASP A 229 -5.12 -28.52 3.43
CA ASP A 229 -6.33 -27.72 3.62
C ASP A 229 -6.11 -26.32 3.05
N ILE A 230 -6.84 -25.98 1.99
CA ILE A 230 -6.81 -24.68 1.30
C ILE A 230 -7.00 -23.51 2.29
N ARG A 231 -7.72 -23.72 3.41
CA ARG A 231 -7.93 -22.70 4.45
C ARG A 231 -6.63 -22.22 5.09
N THR A 232 -5.58 -23.03 5.03
CA THR A 232 -4.26 -22.72 5.58
C THR A 232 -3.35 -22.01 4.58
N PHE A 233 -3.76 -21.87 3.31
CA PHE A 233 -2.95 -21.23 2.26
C PHE A 233 -2.93 -19.70 2.38
N LEU A 234 -3.97 -19.12 2.96
CA LEU A 234 -4.05 -17.67 3.11
C LEU A 234 -3.64 -17.30 4.55
N PRO A 235 -2.75 -16.31 4.73
CA PRO A 235 -2.51 -15.75 6.07
C PRO A 235 -3.78 -15.05 6.58
N ASP A 236 -3.85 -14.77 7.88
CA ASP A 236 -5.04 -14.21 8.52
C ASP A 236 -5.56 -12.92 7.83
N SER A 237 -4.65 -12.05 7.38
CA SER A 237 -4.97 -10.81 6.65
C SER A 237 -5.61 -11.01 5.27
N HIS A 238 -5.60 -12.23 4.74
CA HIS A 238 -6.07 -12.58 3.41
C HIS A 238 -7.22 -13.58 3.44
N GLN A 239 -7.72 -13.96 4.61
CA GLN A 239 -8.75 -15.00 4.76
C GLN A 239 -10.08 -14.65 4.06
N HIS A 240 -10.37 -13.36 3.87
CA HIS A 240 -11.51 -12.89 3.06
C HIS A 240 -11.43 -13.31 1.59
N LEU A 241 -10.24 -13.64 1.08
CA LEU A 241 -10.03 -14.10 -0.30
C LEU A 241 -10.34 -15.59 -0.51
N LEU A 242 -10.56 -16.35 0.58
CA LEU A 242 -10.78 -17.80 0.52
C LEU A 242 -11.93 -18.22 -0.42
N PRO A 243 -13.10 -17.56 -0.45
CA PRO A 243 -14.17 -17.91 -1.38
C PRO A 243 -13.76 -17.77 -2.86
N SER A 244 -12.98 -16.72 -3.18
CA SER A 244 -12.47 -16.49 -4.53
C SER A 244 -11.42 -17.55 -4.89
N LEU A 245 -10.50 -17.87 -3.98
CA LEU A 245 -9.53 -18.95 -4.17
C LEU A 245 -10.23 -20.29 -4.46
N GLN A 246 -11.27 -20.63 -3.70
CA GLN A 246 -12.02 -21.88 -3.87
C GLN A 246 -12.72 -21.99 -5.24
N GLN A 247 -13.17 -20.88 -5.83
CA GLN A 247 -13.81 -20.88 -7.15
C GLN A 247 -12.84 -21.29 -8.27
N HIS A 248 -11.54 -21.10 -8.08
CA HIS A 248 -10.50 -21.44 -9.06
C HIS A 248 -9.90 -22.84 -8.86
N LEU A 249 -10.29 -23.55 -7.80
CA LEU A 249 -9.74 -24.86 -7.44
C LEU A 249 -10.83 -25.93 -7.52
N ALA A 250 -10.74 -26.82 -8.51
CA ALA A 250 -11.77 -27.84 -8.77
C ALA A 250 -11.52 -29.20 -8.09
N TYR A 251 -10.28 -29.49 -7.68
CA TYR A 251 -9.85 -30.83 -7.27
C TYR A 251 -9.18 -30.83 -5.89
N GLN A 252 -8.80 -32.01 -5.42
CA GLN A 252 -8.03 -32.16 -4.18
C GLN A 252 -6.69 -31.44 -4.31
N THR A 253 -6.30 -30.75 -3.25
CA THR A 253 -5.11 -29.90 -3.22
C THR A 253 -4.02 -30.57 -2.38
N TYR A 254 -2.80 -30.47 -2.89
CA TYR A 254 -1.60 -31.01 -2.29
C TYR A 254 -0.57 -29.91 -2.21
N THR A 255 0.18 -29.83 -1.11
CA THR A 255 1.26 -28.84 -0.94
C THR A 255 2.62 -29.53 -0.97
N ALA A 256 3.65 -28.81 -1.36
CA ALA A 256 5.01 -29.33 -1.28
C ALA A 256 5.35 -29.56 0.21
N SER A 257 5.88 -30.73 0.56
CA SER A 257 6.22 -31.07 1.95
C SER A 257 7.33 -30.19 2.55
N LEU A 258 8.05 -29.43 1.71
CA LEU A 258 9.12 -28.54 2.14
C LEU A 258 8.77 -27.09 1.80
N PRO A 259 8.96 -26.15 2.74
CA PRO A 259 8.69 -24.74 2.50
C PRO A 259 9.64 -24.18 1.44
N ALA A 260 9.17 -23.15 0.75
CA ALA A 260 9.97 -22.42 -0.23
C ALA A 260 11.23 -21.82 0.39
N ILE A 261 12.33 -21.82 -0.38
CA ILE A 261 13.53 -21.09 -0.02
C ILE A 261 13.33 -19.62 -0.39
N ILE A 262 13.35 -18.73 0.60
CA ILE A 262 13.29 -17.28 0.40
C ILE A 262 14.71 -16.72 0.53
N ASP A 263 15.28 -16.28 -0.58
CA ASP A 263 16.72 -16.02 -0.70
C ASP A 263 17.12 -14.55 -0.44
N SER A 264 16.26 -13.75 0.18
CA SER A 264 16.60 -12.38 0.56
C SER A 264 15.69 -11.80 1.65
N GLU A 265 16.25 -10.86 2.41
CA GLU A 265 15.47 -9.95 3.25
C GLU A 265 14.74 -8.97 2.31
N ALA A 266 13.51 -9.30 1.92
CA ALA A 266 12.74 -8.54 0.94
C ALA A 266 12.08 -7.31 1.58
N ILE A 267 12.90 -6.32 1.95
CA ILE A 267 12.44 -5.05 2.52
C ILE A 267 12.52 -3.96 1.45
N VAL A 268 11.40 -3.28 1.19
CA VAL A 268 11.34 -2.09 0.33
C VAL A 268 11.21 -0.86 1.20
N SER A 269 11.88 0.22 0.79
CA SER A 269 11.72 1.55 1.41
C SER A 269 10.80 2.40 0.53
N LEU A 270 9.59 2.71 1.02
CA LEU A 270 8.66 3.57 0.31
C LEU A 270 8.69 4.99 0.84
N PRO A 271 8.78 6.01 -0.02
CA PRO A 271 8.69 7.36 0.47
C PRO A 271 7.27 7.66 0.96
N VAL A 272 7.23 8.31 2.11
CA VAL A 272 6.02 8.90 2.68
C VAL A 272 5.99 10.36 2.25
N GLY A 273 4.92 10.75 1.56
CA GLY A 273 4.70 12.17 1.25
C GLY A 273 4.60 12.99 2.54
N ASP A 274 5.23 14.17 2.55
CA ASP A 274 5.13 15.09 3.67
C ASP A 274 4.18 16.23 3.30
N ALA A 275 2.93 16.14 3.78
CA ALA A 275 1.92 17.14 3.46
C ALA A 275 2.23 18.52 4.08
N THR A 276 3.13 18.60 5.07
CA THR A 276 3.56 19.90 5.63
C THR A 276 4.29 20.76 4.62
N LYS A 277 4.93 20.13 3.65
CA LYS A 277 5.64 20.81 2.57
C LYS A 277 4.69 21.37 1.51
N ALA A 278 3.42 20.96 1.48
CA ALA A 278 2.46 21.41 0.47
C ALA A 278 2.33 22.94 0.43
N GLY A 279 2.24 23.60 1.59
CA GLY A 279 2.15 25.06 1.65
C GLY A 279 3.40 25.77 1.10
N ALA A 280 4.60 25.27 1.46
CA ALA A 280 5.85 25.81 0.95
C ALA A 280 5.96 25.63 -0.58
N VAL A 281 5.58 24.44 -1.08
CA VAL A 281 5.55 24.15 -2.52
C VAL A 281 4.55 25.04 -3.25
N GLN A 282 3.34 25.23 -2.70
CA GLN A 282 2.32 26.12 -3.27
C GLN A 282 2.81 27.58 -3.35
N ILE A 283 3.40 28.10 -2.27
CA ILE A 283 3.93 29.48 -2.23
C ILE A 283 5.06 29.65 -3.24
N ALA A 284 6.01 28.70 -3.28
CA ALA A 284 7.12 28.74 -4.23
C ALA A 284 6.63 28.68 -5.68
N THR A 285 5.66 27.81 -5.96
CA THR A 285 5.04 27.67 -7.29
C THR A 285 4.32 28.96 -7.70
N PHE A 286 3.54 29.54 -6.80
CA PHE A 286 2.84 30.80 -7.04
C PHE A 286 3.82 31.95 -7.31
N ALA A 287 4.89 32.05 -6.51
CA ALA A 287 5.94 33.05 -6.70
C ALA A 287 6.64 32.88 -8.06
N ALA A 288 6.95 31.64 -8.46
CA ALA A 288 7.55 31.34 -9.76
C ALA A 288 6.64 31.76 -10.92
N ILE A 289 5.35 31.45 -10.84
CA ILE A 289 4.35 31.86 -11.85
C ILE A 289 4.26 33.39 -11.95
N LEU A 290 4.24 34.10 -10.82
CA LEU A 290 4.21 35.56 -10.81
C LEU A 290 5.45 36.17 -11.48
N VAL A 291 6.64 35.66 -11.14
CA VAL A 291 7.90 36.12 -11.76
C VAL A 291 7.89 35.88 -13.26
N ALA A 292 7.49 34.69 -13.70
CA ALA A 292 7.38 34.35 -15.11
C ALA A 292 6.41 35.27 -15.86
N SER A 293 5.23 35.54 -15.30
CA SER A 293 4.24 36.45 -15.86
C SER A 293 4.76 37.88 -16.00
N ILE A 294 5.44 38.41 -14.96
CA ILE A 294 6.05 39.74 -15.02
C ILE A 294 7.13 39.78 -16.10
N TRP A 295 7.95 38.74 -16.21
CA TRP A 295 9.01 38.67 -17.20
C TRP A 295 8.46 38.62 -18.64
N LEU A 296 7.41 37.83 -18.87
CA LEU A 296 6.70 37.76 -20.15
C LEU A 296 6.09 39.12 -20.53
N CYS A 297 5.42 39.79 -19.59
CA CYS A 297 4.89 41.14 -19.80
C CYS A 297 6.02 42.11 -20.23
N ARG A 298 7.16 42.11 -19.53
CA ARG A 298 8.31 42.96 -19.88
C ARG A 298 8.87 42.63 -21.26
N ALA A 299 8.92 41.36 -21.64
CA ALA A 299 9.36 40.95 -22.96
C ALA A 299 8.41 41.48 -24.06
N ILE A 300 7.10 41.36 -23.87
CA ILE A 300 6.08 41.87 -24.81
C ILE A 300 6.19 43.40 -24.96
N PHE A 301 6.33 44.13 -23.85
CA PHE A 301 6.46 45.58 -23.90
C PHE A 301 7.78 46.05 -24.53
N ARG A 302 8.87 45.27 -24.38
CA ARG A 302 10.15 45.57 -25.05
C ARG A 302 10.13 45.35 -26.56
N VAL A 303 9.24 44.50 -27.08
CA VAL A 303 9.11 44.27 -28.54
C VAL A 303 8.24 45.32 -29.21
N ARG A 304 7.41 46.06 -28.44
CA ARG A 304 6.50 47.09 -28.95
C ARG A 304 7.08 48.51 -28.96
N VAL A 305 8.29 48.70 -28.43
CA VAL A 305 9.05 49.97 -28.46
C VAL A 305 10.21 49.81 -29.43
#